data_AF-A0A212F8V4-F1
#
_entry.id   AF-A0A212F8V4-F1
#
_cell.length_a   1.000
_cell.length_b   1.000
_cell.length_c   1.000
_cell.angle_alpha   90.00
_cell.angle_beta   90.00
_cell.angle_gamma   90.00
#
_symmetry.space_group_name_H-M   'P 1'
#
loop_
_entity.id
_entity.type
_entity.pdbx_description
1 polymer ?
#
loop_
_entity_poly.entity_id
_entity_poly.type
_entity_poly.pdbx_seq_one_letter_code
_entity_poly.pdbx_strand_id
1 'polypeptide(L)'
;MDKFRFLLFFVAVIAPSSSNTNIFGGHCSKQDPEVDACLLKSFNNLIEHLKEGDPELGIEQSDTIVIDELSIALGGGPDGYKATFKDIHASGVDDVTITNV
;
A
#
# COMPACT_ATOMS: atom_id res chain seq x y z
N MET A 1 48.55 -33.56 21.14
CA MET A 1 49.39 -32.78 20.19
C MET A 1 48.72 -32.85 18.82
N ASP A 2 47.50 -32.34 18.67
CA ASP A 2 47.11 -30.92 18.73
C ASP A 2 47.76 -30.16 17.58
N LYS A 3 47.09 -30.15 16.41
CA LYS A 3 47.18 -29.05 15.42
C LYS A 3 46.28 -29.22 14.19
N PHE A 4 45.78 -30.43 13.91
CA PHE A 4 44.90 -30.65 12.75
C PHE A 4 43.42 -30.87 13.09
N ARG A 5 43.04 -30.58 14.34
CA ARG A 5 41.67 -30.66 14.86
C ARG A 5 41.05 -29.26 15.02
N PHE A 6 41.29 -28.37 14.05
CA PHE A 6 40.76 -27.00 14.05
C PHE A 6 40.16 -26.54 12.71
N LEU A 7 40.21 -27.36 11.66
CA LEU A 7 39.61 -27.06 10.34
C LEU A 7 38.17 -27.59 10.22
N LEU A 8 37.38 -27.50 11.30
CA LEU A 8 36.00 -28.02 11.33
C LEU A 8 34.95 -27.03 11.86
N PHE A 9 35.25 -25.74 12.03
CA PHE A 9 34.26 -24.81 12.57
C PHE A 9 34.19 -23.51 11.77
N PHE A 10 32.95 -23.17 11.40
CA PHE A 10 32.47 -21.97 10.71
C PHE A 10 32.43 -22.00 9.18
N VAL A 11 31.76 -23.00 8.60
CA VAL A 11 30.83 -22.67 7.51
C VAL A 11 29.59 -22.10 8.19
N ALA A 12 29.56 -20.79 8.38
CA ALA A 12 28.33 -20.10 8.76
C ALA A 12 27.36 -20.30 7.60
N VAL A 13 26.36 -21.16 7.81
CA VAL A 13 25.20 -21.24 6.93
C VAL A 13 24.48 -19.89 7.08
N ILE A 14 24.79 -18.96 6.18
CA ILE A 14 23.92 -17.82 5.93
C ILE A 14 22.75 -18.39 5.14
N ALA A 15 21.79 -19.00 5.84
CA ALA A 15 20.49 -19.26 5.24
C ALA A 15 19.82 -17.89 5.11
N PRO A 16 19.56 -17.38 3.89
CA PRO A 16 18.66 -16.24 3.75
C PRO A 16 17.30 -16.69 4.27
N SER A 17 16.91 -16.19 5.44
CA SER A 17 15.53 -16.31 5.93
C SER A 17 14.65 -15.42 5.07
N SER A 18 14.30 -15.87 3.86
CA SER A 18 13.26 -15.24 3.05
C SER A 18 11.90 -15.57 3.68
N SER A 19 11.52 -14.77 4.66
CA SER A 19 10.12 -14.63 5.06
C SER A 19 9.34 -14.13 3.84
N ASN A 20 8.84 -15.03 3.00
CA ASN A 20 7.96 -14.71 1.87
C ASN A 20 6.55 -14.40 2.41
N THR A 21 6.41 -13.27 3.11
CA THR A 21 5.11 -12.64 3.28
C THR A 21 4.92 -11.71 2.09
N ASN A 22 4.55 -12.27 0.93
CA ASN A 22 4.22 -11.51 -0.29
C ASN A 22 2.83 -10.84 -0.16
N ILE A 23 2.63 -10.12 0.94
CA ILE A 23 1.39 -9.37 1.15
C ILE A 23 1.45 -8.13 0.24
N PHE A 24 0.40 -7.92 -0.55
CA PHE A 24 0.26 -6.81 -1.50
C PHE A 24 1.44 -6.67 -2.47
N GLY A 25 1.91 -7.76 -3.08
CA GLY A 25 3.00 -7.72 -4.07
C GLY A 25 4.42 -7.76 -3.49
N GLY A 26 4.56 -7.76 -2.15
CA GLY A 26 5.83 -7.98 -1.47
C GLY A 26 6.68 -6.72 -1.28
N HIS A 27 7.87 -6.90 -0.70
CA HIS A 27 8.80 -5.81 -0.38
C HIS A 27 9.59 -5.36 -1.60
N CYS A 28 9.65 -4.05 -1.83
CA CYS A 28 10.47 -3.44 -2.88
C CYS A 28 11.80 -2.95 -2.31
N SER A 29 12.92 -3.33 -2.95
CA SER A 29 14.24 -2.85 -2.56
C SER A 29 14.52 -1.48 -3.18
N LYS A 30 15.01 -0.54 -2.36
CA LYS A 30 15.42 0.79 -2.84
C LYS A 30 16.61 0.73 -3.81
N GLN A 31 17.40 -0.33 -3.77
CA GLN A 31 18.55 -0.51 -4.67
C GLN A 31 18.16 -1.20 -5.98
N ASP A 32 16.90 -1.63 -6.13
CA ASP A 32 16.42 -2.25 -7.35
C ASP A 32 16.33 -1.19 -8.47
N PRO A 33 16.98 -1.40 -9.64
CA PRO A 33 16.82 -0.50 -10.78
C PRO A 33 15.37 -0.41 -11.29
N GLU A 34 14.50 -1.37 -10.95
CA GLU A 34 13.08 -1.42 -11.31
C GLU A 34 12.16 -1.19 -10.09
N VAL A 35 12.64 -0.47 -9.07
CA VAL A 35 11.88 -0.20 -7.83
C VAL A 35 10.49 0.41 -8.10
N ASP A 36 10.35 1.28 -9.10
CA ASP A 36 9.07 1.90 -9.45
C ASP A 36 8.07 0.87 -9.97
N ALA A 37 8.52 -0.09 -10.79
CA ALA A 37 7.67 -1.17 -11.28
C ALA A 37 7.24 -2.11 -10.15
N CYS A 38 8.13 -2.38 -9.20
CA CYS A 38 7.81 -3.14 -8.00
C CYS A 38 6.73 -2.42 -7.17
N LEU A 39 6.93 -1.13 -6.88
CA LEU A 39 5.99 -0.33 -6.09
C LEU A 39 4.63 -0.22 -6.78
N LEU A 40 4.62 0.04 -8.09
CA LEU A 40 3.40 0.11 -8.90
C LEU A 40 2.60 -1.20 -8.82
N LYS A 41 3.28 -2.34 -8.93
CA LYS A 41 2.66 -3.66 -8.75
C LYS A 41 2.12 -3.80 -7.33
N SER A 42 2.92 -3.49 -6.31
CA SER A 42 2.51 -3.65 -4.91
C SER A 42 1.30 -2.79 -4.54
N PHE A 43 1.28 -1.53 -4.96
CA PHE A 43 0.12 -0.65 -4.73
C PHE A 43 -1.13 -1.13 -5.43
N ASN A 44 -1.04 -1.57 -6.69
CA ASN A 44 -2.22 -2.05 -7.40
C ASN A 44 -2.75 -3.37 -6.80
N ASN A 45 -1.89 -4.25 -6.29
CA ASN A 45 -2.33 -5.41 -5.50
C ASN A 45 -3.05 -4.96 -4.22
N LEU A 46 -2.50 -3.98 -3.49
CA LEU A 46 -3.18 -3.44 -2.31
C LEU A 46 -4.58 -2.90 -2.65
N ILE A 47 -4.73 -2.15 -3.74
CA ILE A 47 -6.03 -1.63 -4.15
C ILE A 47 -7.03 -2.76 -4.43
N GLU A 48 -6.59 -3.87 -5.05
CA GLU A 48 -7.43 -5.05 -5.27
C GLU A 48 -7.95 -5.64 -3.94
N HIS A 49 -7.09 -5.80 -2.93
CA HIS A 49 -7.51 -6.26 -1.60
C HIS A 49 -8.45 -5.27 -0.89
N LEU A 50 -8.27 -3.96 -1.08
CA LEU A 50 -9.19 -2.95 -0.53
C LEU A 50 -10.55 -2.96 -1.23
N LYS A 51 -10.57 -3.25 -2.54
CA LYS A 51 -11.79 -3.33 -3.35
C LYS A 51 -12.60 -4.59 -3.03
N GLU A 52 -11.95 -5.74 -2.95
CA GLU A 52 -12.61 -7.02 -2.69
C GLU A 52 -12.87 -7.27 -1.19
N GLY A 53 -12.12 -6.57 -0.32
CA GLY A 53 -12.01 -6.89 1.09
C GLY A 53 -11.02 -8.03 1.33
N ASP A 54 -10.51 -8.11 2.56
CA ASP A 54 -9.62 -9.17 3.02
C ASP A 54 -9.90 -9.47 4.50
N PRO A 55 -10.80 -10.43 4.81
CA PRO A 55 -11.19 -10.74 6.18
C PRO A 55 -10.02 -11.27 7.04
N GLU A 56 -9.00 -11.87 6.44
CA GLU A 56 -7.82 -12.35 7.19
C GLU A 56 -6.99 -11.17 7.72
N LEU A 57 -7.00 -10.06 6.99
CA LEU A 57 -6.34 -8.81 7.36
C LEU A 57 -7.28 -7.82 8.06
N GLY A 58 -8.56 -8.17 8.25
CA GLY A 58 -9.57 -7.30 8.84
C GLY A 58 -9.99 -6.14 7.93
N ILE A 59 -9.83 -6.29 6.61
CA ILE A 59 -10.25 -5.32 5.60
C ILE A 59 -11.67 -5.70 5.17
N GLU A 60 -12.63 -4.82 5.44
CA GLU A 60 -14.00 -5.00 4.98
C GLU A 60 -14.19 -4.38 3.59
N GLN A 61 -15.03 -5.02 2.78
CA GLN A 61 -15.45 -4.44 1.52
C GLN A 61 -16.46 -3.32 1.77
N SER A 62 -16.09 -2.08 1.45
CA SER A 62 -17.01 -0.94 1.44
C SER A 62 -16.54 0.09 0.42
N ASP A 63 -17.32 0.29 -0.64
CA ASP A 63 -17.05 1.27 -1.70
C ASP A 63 -17.60 2.67 -1.38
N THR A 64 -18.39 2.78 -0.30
CA THR A 64 -19.16 3.98 0.01
C THR A 64 -18.47 4.79 1.10
N ILE A 65 -18.10 6.02 0.77
CA ILE A 65 -17.63 7.04 1.71
C ILE A 65 -18.81 7.94 2.07
N VAL A 66 -19.11 8.02 3.37
CA VAL A 66 -20.07 8.97 3.92
C VAL A 66 -19.33 10.21 4.40
N ILE A 67 -19.72 11.38 3.88
CA ILE A 67 -19.17 12.68 4.28
C ILE A 67 -20.33 13.51 4.84
N ASP A 68 -20.28 13.78 6.14
CA ASP A 68 -21.35 14.49 6.86
C ASP A 68 -21.56 15.91 6.32
N GLU A 69 -20.46 16.63 6.08
CA GLU A 69 -20.51 17.99 5.54
C GLU A 69 -19.25 18.32 4.72
N LEU A 70 -19.45 18.91 3.54
CA LEU A 70 -18.40 19.51 2.71
C LEU A 70 -18.74 20.97 2.43
N SER A 71 -17.86 21.88 2.81
CA SER A 71 -17.99 23.31 2.50
C SER A 71 -16.95 23.72 1.46
N ILE A 72 -17.39 24.22 0.30
CA ILE A 72 -16.56 24.73 -0.78
C ILE A 72 -16.77 26.24 -0.89
N ALA A 73 -15.70 27.02 -0.80
CA ALA A 73 -15.73 28.46 -1.03
C ALA A 73 -14.84 28.81 -2.23
N LEU A 74 -15.40 29.50 -3.21
CA LEU A 74 -14.69 29.90 -4.42
C LEU A 74 -14.77 31.42 -4.63
N GLY A 75 -13.60 32.00 -4.86
CA GLY A 75 -13.43 33.45 -4.99
C GLY A 75 -13.24 34.17 -3.65
N GLY A 76 -12.48 35.27 -3.67
CA GLY A 76 -12.33 36.21 -2.56
C GLY A 76 -12.77 37.60 -3.01
N GLY A 77 -14.02 37.98 -2.73
CA GLY A 77 -14.61 39.22 -3.22
C GLY A 77 -16.14 39.23 -3.10
N PRO A 78 -16.81 40.32 -3.52
CA PRO A 78 -18.26 40.48 -3.40
C PRO A 78 -19.07 39.42 -4.16
N ASP A 79 -18.48 38.83 -5.22
CA ASP A 79 -19.09 37.78 -6.03
C ASP A 79 -18.60 36.37 -5.67
N GLY A 80 -17.89 36.23 -4.53
CA GLY A 80 -17.51 34.91 -4.02
C GLY A 80 -18.75 34.11 -3.63
N TYR A 81 -18.68 32.79 -3.80
CA TYR A 81 -19.77 31.91 -3.37
C TYR A 81 -19.25 30.82 -2.45
N LYS A 82 -20.11 30.44 -1.50
CA LYS A 82 -19.92 29.30 -0.60
C LYS A 82 -21.05 28.31 -0.83
N ALA A 83 -20.69 27.08 -1.14
CA ALA A 83 -21.60 25.94 -1.18
C ALA A 83 -21.31 25.02 0.01
N THR A 84 -22.37 24.53 0.65
CA THR A 84 -22.27 23.53 1.72
C THR A 84 -23.14 22.35 1.32
N PHE A 85 -22.53 21.17 1.27
CA PHE A 85 -23.16 19.89 0.95
C PHE A 85 -23.22 19.07 2.24
N LYS A 86 -24.32 18.35 2.46
CA LYS A 86 -24.53 17.51 3.63
C LYS A 86 -24.97 16.13 3.21
N ASP A 87 -24.72 15.14 4.06
CA ASP A 87 -25.13 13.75 3.84
C ASP A 87 -24.68 13.25 2.47
N ILE A 88 -23.39 13.43 2.17
CA ILE A 88 -22.81 13.05 0.89
C ILE A 88 -22.45 11.58 0.94
N HIS A 89 -23.00 10.81 0.01
CA HIS A 89 -22.65 9.42 -0.21
C HIS A 89 -21.85 9.36 -1.51
N ALA A 90 -20.55 9.12 -1.40
CA ALA A 90 -19.66 8.97 -2.54
C ALA A 90 -19.30 7.50 -2.73
N SER A 91 -19.32 7.03 -3.97
CA SER A 91 -18.92 5.66 -4.34
C SER A 91 -17.94 5.67 -5.53
N GLY A 92 -17.33 4.52 -5.83
CA GLY A 92 -16.38 4.36 -6.94
C GLY A 92 -14.92 4.69 -6.59
N VAL A 93 -14.61 4.88 -5.30
CA VAL A 93 -13.23 5.08 -4.81
C VAL A 93 -12.39 3.80 -4.84
N ASP A 94 -13.05 2.66 -5.00
CA ASP A 94 -12.49 1.33 -5.11
C ASP A 94 -12.04 1.00 -6.55
N ASP A 95 -12.50 1.74 -7.56
CA ASP A 95 -12.11 1.57 -8.98
C ASP A 95 -10.96 2.50 -9.39
N VAL A 96 -9.91 2.51 -8.57
CA VAL A 96 -8.70 3.31 -8.79
C VAL A 96 -7.57 2.42 -9.32
N THR A 97 -6.73 2.97 -10.20
CA THR A 97 -5.49 2.32 -10.64
C THR A 97 -4.34 3.30 -10.49
N ILE A 98 -3.28 2.87 -9.82
CA ILE A 98 -2.05 3.64 -9.73
C ILE A 98 -1.32 3.48 -11.06
N THR A 99 -0.97 4.60 -11.70
CA THR A 99 -0.31 4.65 -13.00
C THR A 99 1.14 5.12 -12.93
N ASN A 100 1.56 5.69 -11.80
CA ASN A 100 2.90 6.22 -11.59
C ASN A 100 3.22 6.29 -10.08
N VAL A 101 4.51 6.21 -9.72
CA VAL A 101 5.03 6.22 -8.34
C VAL A 101 6.27 7.10 -8.23
#